data_AF-A0A7C1K119-F1
#
_entry.id   AF-A0A7C1K119-F1
#
_cell.length_a   1.000
_cell.length_b   1.000
_cell.length_c   1.000
_cell.angle_alpha   90.00
_cell.angle_beta   90.00
_cell.angle_gamma   90.00
#
_symmetry.space_group_name_H-M   'P 1'
#
loop_
_entity.id
_entity.type
_entity.pdbx_description
1 polymer ?
#
loop_
_entity_poly.entity_id
_entity_poly.type
_entity_poly.pdbx_seq_one_letter_code
_entity_poly.pdbx_strand_id
1 'polypeptide(L)'
;MSTDQSTAYSYCFGGTGKKVKFCCRDLLPELASVQRMFAGEQFAAAMQLLDRLIAAGKERPCLFAWRGLILRNMKKWDELAANAERFLAAHPDNRVALAMMASAQARQDKGSEALNSLRKALAKSDKDWEVQIFYAIVDVSMALANQKCWGPCRSLLSLWAELDDEDDTAPKMLSRLLRSAQVPLLLKEYFLPACPADAPWKALYDQLVESLERGFSWIAVDRFLELAGQHPDCQSMAGLLVSLWSSLGDAERCREAADRFAALSQCWEDAAEALALAMLTGEDPLGDFVDLYEVEWTVNDPAQFESAMLEDCCVVSEPVDYRAYAGRESPPPKAIYRLLDRPPPGSEPTLENTPRQLAELQYYGRQTDRPAWVYIEAVPALTLAAARESLHRIADGSLAAEPNTRVMGKSSATFLLLEPNLFFSNGVSRQQRQALVRAYMHRALVERWPDQPLGVLGGLTPRSAAADPARQLLVQAVIKVLESFLASSYDLDF
;
A
#
# COMPACT_ATOMS: atom_id res chain seq x y z
N MET A 1 -15.64 -41.13 23.40
CA MET A 1 -14.46 -41.87 22.92
C MET A 1 -14.04 -41.20 21.62
N SER A 2 -12.92 -40.51 21.45
CA SER A 2 -11.81 -40.13 22.32
C SER A 2 -11.18 -38.87 21.71
N THR A 3 -11.62 -37.68 22.14
CA THR A 3 -10.99 -36.40 21.73
C THR A 3 -9.53 -36.37 22.17
N ASP A 4 -9.19 -37.01 23.29
CA ASP A 4 -7.81 -37.08 23.77
C ASP A 4 -6.92 -37.96 22.88
N GLN A 5 -7.45 -39.03 22.26
CA GLN A 5 -6.67 -39.80 21.28
C GLN A 5 -6.50 -39.02 19.98
N SER A 6 -7.51 -38.31 19.47
CA SER A 6 -7.32 -37.51 18.26
C SER A 6 -6.32 -36.36 18.48
N THR A 7 -6.39 -35.66 19.62
CA THR A 7 -5.43 -34.61 19.99
C THR A 7 -4.03 -35.16 20.26
N ALA A 8 -3.88 -36.37 20.81
CA ALA A 8 -2.55 -36.94 21.06
C ALA A 8 -1.76 -37.26 19.78
N TYR A 9 -2.45 -37.64 18.71
CA TYR A 9 -1.84 -38.01 17.42
C TYR A 9 -1.78 -36.87 16.41
N SER A 10 -2.41 -35.73 16.67
CA SER A 10 -2.26 -34.51 15.87
C SER A 10 -0.89 -33.87 16.07
N TYR A 11 -0.48 -33.03 15.11
CA TYR A 11 0.72 -32.21 15.25
C TYR A 11 0.51 -31.13 16.31
N CYS A 12 1.61 -30.80 17.01
CA CYS A 12 1.60 -29.78 18.04
C CYS A 12 1.24 -28.43 17.44
N PHE A 13 0.20 -27.81 17.99
CA PHE A 13 -0.27 -26.48 17.60
C PHE A 13 0.78 -25.37 17.77
N GLY A 14 1.86 -25.64 18.52
CA GLY A 14 2.99 -24.75 18.70
C GLY A 14 3.99 -24.73 17.54
N GLY A 15 3.71 -25.38 16.42
CA GLY A 15 4.57 -25.36 15.24
C GLY A 15 5.95 -26.00 15.45
N THR A 16 6.00 -27.07 16.25
CA THR A 16 7.28 -27.76 16.59
C THR A 16 7.62 -28.91 15.63
N GLY A 17 6.74 -29.21 14.66
CA GLY A 17 6.85 -30.39 13.78
C GLY A 17 6.66 -31.74 14.49
N LYS A 18 6.38 -31.75 15.80
CA LYS A 18 6.21 -32.98 16.60
C LYS A 18 4.74 -33.22 16.91
N LYS A 19 4.31 -34.49 16.98
CA LYS A 19 2.97 -34.83 17.49
C LYS A 19 2.81 -34.42 18.95
N VAL A 20 1.60 -34.07 19.37
CA VAL A 20 1.32 -33.59 20.74
C VAL A 20 1.80 -34.59 21.79
N LYS A 21 1.59 -35.91 21.58
CA LYS A 21 2.08 -36.95 22.51
C LYS A 21 3.61 -36.98 22.71
N PHE A 22 4.39 -36.39 21.81
CA PHE A 22 5.85 -36.29 21.92
C PHE A 22 6.32 -34.91 22.39
N CYS A 23 5.52 -33.86 22.17
CA CYS A 23 5.89 -32.49 22.48
C CYS A 23 5.29 -31.98 23.82
N CYS A 24 4.07 -32.40 24.14
CA CYS A 24 3.23 -31.82 25.20
C CYS A 24 2.37 -32.89 25.89
N ARG A 25 2.93 -34.09 26.10
CA ARG A 25 2.20 -35.24 26.66
C ARG A 25 1.56 -34.95 28.02
N ASP A 26 2.27 -34.18 28.86
CA ASP A 26 1.85 -33.79 30.20
C ASP A 26 0.76 -32.69 30.21
N LEU A 27 0.43 -32.14 29.04
CA LEU A 27 -0.58 -31.10 28.85
C LEU A 27 -1.80 -31.57 28.05
N LEU A 28 -1.91 -32.88 27.76
CA LEU A 28 -2.99 -33.40 26.91
C LEU A 28 -4.41 -33.04 27.43
N PRO A 29 -4.74 -33.23 28.74
CA PRO A 29 -6.07 -32.89 29.24
C PRO A 29 -6.37 -31.38 29.15
N GLU A 30 -5.37 -30.55 29.44
CA GLU A 30 -5.50 -29.10 29.36
C GLU A 30 -5.65 -28.63 27.92
N LEU A 31 -4.87 -29.16 26.97
CA LEU A 31 -4.97 -28.82 25.55
C LEU A 31 -6.32 -29.25 24.96
N ALA A 32 -6.82 -30.44 25.31
CA ALA A 32 -8.16 -30.87 24.91
C ALA A 32 -9.25 -29.96 25.50
N SER A 33 -9.03 -29.43 26.71
CA SER A 33 -9.95 -28.46 27.33
C SER A 33 -9.89 -27.10 26.66
N VAL A 34 -8.69 -26.60 26.33
CA VAL A 34 -8.50 -25.37 25.55
C VAL A 34 -9.19 -25.48 24.19
N GLN A 35 -9.00 -26.59 23.48
CA GLN A 35 -9.63 -26.82 22.18
C GLN A 35 -11.18 -26.83 22.28
N ARG A 36 -11.75 -27.47 23.30
CA ARG A 36 -13.21 -27.44 23.54
C ARG A 36 -13.72 -26.04 23.87
N MET A 37 -13.01 -25.30 24.74
CA MET A 37 -13.38 -23.93 25.09
C MET A 37 -13.28 -23.00 23.88
N PHE A 38 -12.26 -23.16 23.04
CA PHE A 38 -12.12 -22.42 21.79
C PHE A 38 -13.27 -22.70 20.83
N ALA A 39 -13.60 -23.97 20.60
CA ALA A 39 -14.72 -24.38 19.74
C ALA A 39 -16.08 -23.89 20.26
N GLY A 40 -16.23 -23.72 21.58
CA GLY A 40 -17.42 -23.14 22.20
C GLY A 40 -17.37 -21.62 22.37
N GLU A 41 -16.40 -20.93 21.77
CA GLU A 41 -16.17 -19.48 21.89
C GLU A 41 -16.01 -18.96 23.34
N GLN A 42 -15.63 -19.85 24.26
CA GLN A 42 -15.38 -19.54 25.67
C GLN A 42 -13.97 -18.94 25.87
N PHE A 43 -13.67 -17.88 25.14
CA PHE A 43 -12.31 -17.30 25.05
C PHE A 43 -11.76 -16.85 26.40
N ALA A 44 -12.59 -16.24 27.25
CA ALA A 44 -12.17 -15.78 28.58
C ALA A 44 -11.73 -16.95 29.49
N ALA A 45 -12.47 -18.06 29.49
CA ALA A 45 -12.15 -19.25 30.27
C ALA A 45 -10.88 -19.95 29.74
N ALA A 46 -10.74 -20.04 28.41
CA ALA A 46 -9.54 -20.58 27.78
C ALA A 46 -8.31 -19.75 28.12
N MET A 47 -8.39 -18.41 28.05
CA MET A 47 -7.31 -17.50 28.43
C MET A 47 -6.91 -17.69 29.90
N GLN A 48 -7.87 -17.76 30.82
CA GLN A 48 -7.59 -18.00 32.25
C GLN A 48 -6.86 -19.34 32.50
N LEU A 49 -7.19 -20.39 31.74
CA LEU A 49 -6.46 -21.65 31.81
C LEU A 49 -5.02 -21.50 31.28
N LEU A 50 -4.87 -20.89 30.11
CA LEU A 50 -3.56 -20.69 29.47
C LEU A 50 -2.63 -19.82 30.32
N ASP A 51 -3.13 -18.70 30.85
CA ASP A 51 -2.36 -17.78 31.69
C ASP A 51 -1.90 -18.47 32.98
N ARG A 52 -2.76 -19.29 33.62
CA ARG A 52 -2.37 -20.09 34.80
C ARG A 52 -1.26 -21.09 34.46
N LEU A 53 -1.35 -21.78 33.32
CA LEU A 53 -0.35 -22.76 32.91
C LEU A 53 1.00 -22.09 32.58
N ILE A 54 0.96 -20.96 31.88
CA ILE A 54 2.16 -20.17 31.54
C ILE A 54 2.78 -19.59 32.83
N ALA A 55 1.99 -19.04 33.75
CA ALA A 55 2.46 -18.52 35.02
C ALA A 55 3.07 -19.60 35.93
N ALA A 56 2.61 -20.85 35.81
CA ALA A 56 3.19 -22.01 36.48
C ALA A 56 4.53 -22.49 35.85
N GLY A 57 5.12 -21.71 34.93
CA GLY A 57 6.41 -22.00 34.31
C GLY A 57 6.35 -23.00 33.15
N LYS A 58 5.15 -23.39 32.69
CA LYS A 58 4.99 -24.30 31.55
C LYS A 58 5.00 -23.54 30.22
N GLU A 59 6.03 -22.76 29.93
CA GLU A 59 6.19 -21.93 28.71
C GLU A 59 6.41 -22.76 27.42
N ARG A 60 5.48 -23.66 27.11
CA ARG A 60 5.52 -24.53 25.94
C ARG A 60 4.96 -23.81 24.71
N PRO A 61 5.50 -24.07 23.50
CA PRO A 61 5.03 -23.46 22.27
C PRO A 61 3.53 -23.55 22.03
N CYS A 62 2.91 -24.69 22.38
CA CYS A 62 1.47 -24.89 22.20
C CYS A 62 0.62 -23.92 23.03
N LEU A 63 1.07 -23.51 24.23
CA LEU A 63 0.31 -22.61 25.08
C LEU A 63 0.33 -21.19 24.52
N PHE A 64 1.51 -20.71 24.09
CA PHE A 64 1.63 -19.43 23.40
C PHE A 64 0.82 -19.42 22.10
N ALA A 65 0.83 -20.53 21.36
CA ALA A 65 0.11 -20.66 20.10
C ALA A 65 -1.42 -20.61 20.28
N TRP A 66 -1.95 -21.28 21.31
CA TRP A 66 -3.38 -21.17 21.65
C TRP A 66 -3.75 -19.78 22.17
N ARG A 67 -2.90 -19.21 23.03
CA ARG A 67 -3.11 -17.87 23.59
C ARG A 67 -3.17 -16.82 22.48
N GLY A 68 -2.20 -16.84 21.56
CA GLY A 68 -2.19 -15.91 20.43
C GLY A 68 -3.37 -16.09 19.48
N LEU A 69 -3.80 -17.33 19.21
CA LEU A 69 -5.00 -17.57 18.40
C LEU A 69 -6.25 -16.95 19.06
N ILE A 70 -6.42 -17.10 20.37
CA ILE A 70 -7.55 -16.51 21.09
C ILE A 70 -7.48 -14.98 21.09
N LEU A 71 -6.30 -14.40 21.34
CA LEU A 71 -6.10 -12.95 21.31
C LEU A 71 -6.45 -12.35 19.95
N ARG A 72 -6.06 -13.03 18.86
CA ARG A 72 -6.45 -12.65 17.49
C ARG A 72 -7.97 -12.66 17.31
N ASN A 73 -8.67 -13.71 17.74
CA ASN A 73 -10.13 -13.79 17.64
C ASN A 73 -10.83 -12.70 18.46
N MET A 74 -10.24 -12.32 19.59
CA MET A 74 -10.69 -11.20 20.43
C MET A 74 -10.26 -9.83 19.90
N LYS A 75 -9.51 -9.77 18.78
CA LYS A 75 -8.94 -8.54 18.19
C LYS A 75 -8.07 -7.73 19.15
N LYS A 76 -7.38 -8.41 20.08
CA LYS A 76 -6.47 -7.81 21.06
C LYS A 76 -5.04 -7.77 20.50
N TRP A 77 -4.79 -6.87 19.56
CA TRP A 77 -3.55 -6.85 18.75
C TRP A 77 -2.29 -6.53 19.56
N ASP A 78 -2.37 -5.62 20.52
CA ASP A 78 -1.21 -5.27 21.38
C ASP A 78 -0.83 -6.43 22.31
N GLU A 79 -1.83 -7.10 22.88
CA GLU A 79 -1.60 -8.31 23.68
C GLU A 79 -1.07 -9.47 22.82
N LEU A 80 -1.49 -9.56 21.54
CA LEU A 80 -0.97 -10.54 20.59
C LEU A 80 0.50 -10.27 20.26
N ALA A 81 0.88 -9.00 20.05
CA ALA A 81 2.27 -8.61 19.85
C ALA A 81 3.13 -9.02 21.05
N ALA A 82 2.73 -8.65 22.27
CA ALA A 82 3.43 -9.03 23.49
C ALA A 82 3.51 -10.56 23.68
N ASN A 83 2.46 -11.30 23.29
CA ASN A 83 2.48 -12.76 23.29
C ASN A 83 3.53 -13.32 22.32
N ALA A 84 3.57 -12.80 21.09
CA ALA A 84 4.50 -13.22 20.05
C ALA A 84 5.96 -12.90 20.43
N GLU A 85 6.22 -11.73 21.03
CA GLU A 85 7.54 -11.36 21.55
C GLU A 85 8.03 -12.34 22.62
N ARG A 86 7.21 -12.62 23.64
CA ARG A 86 7.55 -13.59 24.69
C ARG A 86 7.73 -14.99 24.11
N PHE A 87 6.91 -15.37 23.13
CA PHE A 87 7.04 -16.66 22.46
C PHE A 87 8.36 -16.75 21.69
N LEU A 88 8.73 -15.73 20.91
CA LEU A 88 10.01 -15.68 20.20
C LEU A 88 11.23 -15.63 21.13
N ALA A 89 11.11 -14.98 22.30
CA ALA A 89 12.16 -14.97 23.31
C ALA A 89 12.42 -16.37 23.89
N ALA A 90 11.35 -17.13 24.14
CA ALA A 90 11.46 -18.49 24.67
C ALA A 90 11.81 -19.54 23.59
N HIS A 91 11.34 -19.33 22.37
CA HIS A 91 11.52 -20.22 21.22
C HIS A 91 11.92 -19.40 20.00
N PRO A 92 13.20 -18.98 19.90
CA PRO A 92 13.70 -18.27 18.73
C PRO A 92 13.38 -19.07 17.48
N ASP A 93 13.07 -18.38 16.38
CA ASP A 93 12.79 -18.96 15.07
C ASP A 93 11.50 -19.82 14.96
N ASN A 94 10.64 -19.87 15.97
CA ASN A 94 9.37 -20.58 15.85
C ASN A 94 8.45 -19.93 14.79
N ARG A 95 8.08 -20.68 13.74
CA ARG A 95 7.28 -20.17 12.61
C ARG A 95 5.88 -19.69 13.00
N VAL A 96 5.24 -20.32 14.00
CA VAL A 96 3.94 -19.88 14.52
C VAL A 96 4.08 -18.57 15.27
N ALA A 97 5.13 -18.40 16.06
CA ALA A 97 5.42 -17.14 16.75
C ALA A 97 5.69 -15.99 15.77
N LEU A 98 6.47 -16.25 14.71
CA LEU A 98 6.72 -15.29 13.62
C LEU A 98 5.43 -14.91 12.88
N ALA A 99 4.55 -15.87 12.59
CA ALA A 99 3.25 -15.61 11.98
C ALA A 99 2.34 -14.76 12.87
N MET A 100 2.31 -15.02 14.18
CA MET A 100 1.57 -14.20 15.14
C MET A 100 2.08 -12.76 15.21
N MET A 101 3.40 -12.58 15.18
CA MET A 101 4.02 -11.26 15.11
C MET A 101 3.59 -10.54 13.84
N ALA A 102 3.62 -11.22 12.70
CA ALA A 102 3.16 -10.67 11.42
C ALA A 102 1.69 -10.22 11.48
N SER A 103 0.77 -11.04 12.01
CA SER A 103 -0.62 -10.66 12.20
C SER A 103 -0.78 -9.43 13.09
N ALA A 104 -0.03 -9.34 14.19
CA ALA A 104 -0.10 -8.19 15.10
C ALA A 104 0.39 -6.90 14.42
N GLN A 105 1.55 -6.96 13.75
CA GLN A 105 2.13 -5.83 13.00
C GLN A 105 1.20 -5.37 11.87
N ALA A 106 0.61 -6.30 11.13
CA ALA A 106 -0.33 -5.99 10.04
C ALA A 106 -1.55 -5.21 10.53
N ARG A 107 -2.05 -5.52 11.74
CA ARG A 107 -3.21 -4.84 12.35
C ARG A 107 -2.86 -3.54 13.07
N GLN A 108 -1.58 -3.20 13.14
CA GLN A 108 -1.04 -1.93 13.62
C GLN A 108 -0.53 -1.05 12.47
N ASP A 109 -0.97 -1.31 11.23
CA ASP A 109 -0.54 -0.60 10.01
C ASP A 109 0.97 -0.65 9.72
N LYS A 110 1.69 -1.64 10.26
CA LYS A 110 3.13 -1.86 10.03
C LYS A 110 3.34 -2.95 8.96
N GLY A 111 2.87 -2.71 7.74
CA GLY A 111 2.80 -3.75 6.70
C GLY A 111 4.17 -4.27 6.26
N SER A 112 5.16 -3.38 6.10
CA SER A 112 6.55 -3.78 5.76
C SER A 112 7.20 -4.65 6.84
N GLU A 113 6.99 -4.32 8.12
CA GLU A 113 7.47 -5.16 9.22
C GLU A 113 6.75 -6.50 9.28
N ALA A 114 5.43 -6.48 9.10
CA ALA A 114 4.59 -7.66 9.06
C ALA A 114 5.00 -8.62 7.94
N LEU A 115 5.32 -8.07 6.76
CA LEU A 115 5.82 -8.82 5.62
C LEU A 115 7.14 -9.52 5.92
N ASN A 116 8.07 -8.82 6.60
CA ASN A 116 9.35 -9.41 6.99
C ASN A 116 9.16 -10.57 8.00
N SER A 117 8.30 -10.38 9.00
CA SER A 117 7.95 -11.44 9.96
C SER A 117 7.30 -12.64 9.27
N LEU A 118 6.36 -12.39 8.35
CA LEU A 118 5.70 -13.46 7.58
C LEU A 118 6.69 -14.18 6.68
N ARG A 119 7.57 -13.48 5.97
CA ARG A 119 8.62 -14.08 5.13
C ARG A 119 9.49 -15.04 5.93
N LYS A 120 9.89 -14.68 7.15
CA LYS A 120 10.66 -15.57 8.05
C LYS A 120 9.85 -16.79 8.48
N ALA A 121 8.54 -16.64 8.70
CA ALA A 121 7.66 -17.77 9.01
C ALA A 121 7.55 -18.72 7.81
N LEU A 122 7.26 -18.18 6.62
CA LEU A 122 7.09 -18.93 5.37
C LEU A 122 8.36 -19.68 4.96
N ALA A 123 9.54 -19.08 5.10
CA ALA A 123 10.81 -19.75 4.81
C ALA A 123 11.07 -20.99 5.70
N LYS A 124 10.34 -21.13 6.81
CA LYS A 124 10.39 -22.29 7.72
C LYS A 124 9.14 -23.17 7.61
N SER A 125 8.22 -22.84 6.70
CA SER A 125 7.05 -23.65 6.38
C SER A 125 7.43 -24.76 5.42
N ASP A 126 6.83 -25.93 5.64
CA ASP A 126 6.93 -27.08 4.77
C ASP A 126 5.53 -27.43 4.24
N LYS A 127 5.20 -28.72 4.10
CA LYS A 127 3.92 -29.16 3.56
C LYS A 127 2.74 -28.94 4.51
N ASP A 128 3.01 -28.83 5.81
CA ASP A 128 1.97 -28.67 6.84
C ASP A 128 1.89 -27.21 7.27
N TRP A 129 0.73 -26.58 7.03
CA TRP A 129 0.48 -25.17 7.32
C TRP A 129 -0.32 -25.02 8.61
N GLU A 130 0.28 -24.39 9.63
CA GLU A 130 -0.49 -24.02 10.82
C GLU A 130 -1.50 -22.90 10.50
N VAL A 131 -2.67 -22.96 11.16
CA VAL A 131 -3.75 -21.98 10.97
C VAL A 131 -3.28 -20.53 11.23
N GLN A 132 -2.28 -20.33 12.09
CA GLN A 132 -1.69 -19.01 12.33
C GLN A 132 -0.94 -18.46 11.13
N ILE A 133 -0.30 -19.32 10.34
CA ILE A 133 0.38 -18.90 9.11
C ILE A 133 -0.66 -18.46 8.09
N PHE A 134 -1.73 -19.24 7.93
CA PHE A 134 -2.86 -18.85 7.09
C PHE A 134 -3.44 -17.49 7.51
N TYR A 135 -3.73 -17.31 8.80
CA TYR A 135 -4.21 -16.03 9.32
C TYR A 135 -3.24 -14.87 9.11
N ALA A 136 -1.92 -15.12 9.21
CA ALA A 136 -0.92 -14.12 8.92
C ALA A 136 -0.91 -13.74 7.43
N ILE A 137 -1.06 -14.69 6.51
CA ILE A 137 -1.21 -14.41 5.07
C ILE A 137 -2.41 -13.49 4.82
N VAL A 138 -3.56 -13.79 5.45
CA VAL A 138 -4.77 -12.95 5.37
C VAL A 138 -4.52 -11.55 5.93
N ASP A 139 -4.02 -11.44 7.16
CA ASP A 139 -3.83 -10.14 7.82
C ASP A 139 -2.81 -9.28 7.08
N VAL A 140 -1.69 -9.87 6.64
CA VAL A 140 -0.61 -9.15 5.94
C VAL A 140 -1.06 -8.74 4.53
N SER A 141 -1.74 -9.61 3.77
CA SER A 141 -2.24 -9.24 2.44
C SER A 141 -3.19 -8.03 2.48
N MET A 142 -4.04 -7.95 3.50
CA MET A 142 -4.91 -6.79 3.72
C MET A 142 -4.11 -5.52 4.07
N ALA A 143 -3.11 -5.62 4.96
CA ALA A 143 -2.27 -4.48 5.32
C ALA A 143 -1.50 -3.93 4.11
N LEU A 144 -0.95 -4.82 3.29
CA LEU A 144 -0.24 -4.46 2.06
C LEU A 144 -1.17 -3.80 1.03
N ALA A 145 -2.42 -4.25 0.92
CA ALA A 145 -3.40 -3.59 0.05
C ALA A 145 -3.66 -2.14 0.50
N ASN A 146 -3.80 -1.90 1.81
CA ASN A 146 -3.99 -0.56 2.36
C ASN A 146 -2.76 0.34 2.14
N GLN A 147 -1.56 -0.24 2.21
CA GLN A 147 -0.29 0.45 1.99
C GLN A 147 0.10 0.51 0.50
N LYS A 148 -0.74 0.02 -0.40
CA LYS A 148 -0.51 0.00 -1.86
C LYS A 148 0.74 -0.80 -2.29
N CYS A 149 1.18 -1.75 -1.48
CA CYS A 149 2.26 -2.68 -1.81
C CYS A 149 1.71 -3.82 -2.69
N TRP A 150 1.39 -3.52 -3.94
CA TRP A 150 0.56 -4.39 -4.79
C TRP A 150 1.21 -5.71 -5.19
N GLY A 151 2.51 -5.72 -5.50
CA GLY A 151 3.25 -6.93 -5.86
C GLY A 151 3.17 -8.04 -4.79
N PRO A 152 3.61 -7.78 -3.54
CA PRO A 152 3.50 -8.74 -2.46
C PRO A 152 2.06 -9.01 -2.02
N CYS A 153 1.16 -8.02 -2.11
CA CYS A 153 -0.27 -8.26 -1.87
C CYS A 153 -0.83 -9.30 -2.84
N ARG A 154 -0.57 -9.15 -4.15
CA ARG A 154 -1.01 -10.08 -5.19
C ARG A 154 -0.44 -11.48 -4.96
N SER A 155 0.85 -11.57 -4.67
CA SER A 155 1.51 -12.86 -4.41
C SER A 155 0.90 -13.60 -3.20
N LEU A 156 0.62 -12.90 -2.10
CA LEU A 156 -0.03 -13.49 -0.93
C LEU A 156 -1.50 -13.86 -1.18
N LEU A 157 -2.24 -13.10 -1.98
CA LEU A 157 -3.61 -13.45 -2.38
C LEU A 157 -3.63 -14.70 -3.28
N SER A 158 -2.67 -14.84 -4.19
CA SER A 158 -2.50 -16.08 -4.98
C SER A 158 -2.18 -17.27 -4.07
N LEU A 159 -1.27 -17.09 -3.11
CA LEU A 159 -0.93 -18.14 -2.15
C LEU A 159 -2.14 -18.55 -1.30
N TRP A 160 -2.92 -17.58 -0.81
CA TRP A 160 -4.15 -17.88 -0.05
C TRP A 160 -5.13 -18.69 -0.91
N ALA A 161 -5.42 -18.25 -2.13
CA ALA A 161 -6.34 -18.97 -3.02
C ALA A 161 -5.88 -20.41 -3.33
N GLU A 162 -4.58 -20.70 -3.27
CA GLU A 162 -4.02 -22.03 -3.45
C GLU A 162 -4.02 -22.90 -2.19
N LEU A 163 -4.02 -22.28 -1.01
CA LEU A 163 -4.05 -23.00 0.27
C LEU A 163 -5.46 -23.35 0.73
N ASP A 164 -6.48 -22.60 0.28
CA ASP A 164 -7.88 -22.79 0.66
C ASP A 164 -8.78 -22.59 -0.57
N ASP A 165 -9.05 -23.68 -1.29
CA ASP A 165 -9.83 -23.69 -2.53
C ASP A 165 -11.36 -23.57 -2.29
N GLU A 166 -11.80 -23.81 -1.05
CA GLU A 166 -13.20 -23.61 -0.64
C GLU A 166 -13.50 -22.12 -0.33
N ASP A 167 -12.48 -21.32 0.00
CA ASP A 167 -12.62 -19.90 0.31
C ASP A 167 -12.58 -18.99 -0.93
N ASP A 168 -13.77 -18.58 -1.38
CA ASP A 168 -13.94 -17.65 -2.51
C ASP A 168 -13.54 -16.19 -2.16
N THR A 169 -13.10 -15.90 -0.93
CA THR A 169 -12.67 -14.55 -0.52
C THR A 169 -11.40 -14.12 -1.24
N ALA A 170 -10.37 -14.97 -1.27
CA ALA A 170 -9.09 -14.64 -1.91
C ALA A 170 -9.23 -14.42 -3.42
N PRO A 171 -9.90 -15.30 -4.20
CA PRO A 171 -10.18 -15.06 -5.61
C PRO A 171 -10.93 -13.75 -5.86
N LYS A 172 -11.95 -13.43 -5.04
CA LYS A 172 -12.69 -12.16 -5.14
C LYS A 172 -11.81 -10.94 -4.88
N MET A 173 -10.93 -11.01 -3.88
CA MET A 173 -9.99 -9.93 -3.56
C MET A 173 -8.96 -9.74 -4.67
N LEU A 174 -8.38 -10.84 -5.17
CA LEU A 174 -7.46 -10.80 -6.31
C LEU A 174 -8.13 -10.19 -7.54
N SER A 175 -9.35 -10.61 -7.86
CA SER A 175 -10.14 -10.05 -8.97
C SER A 175 -10.46 -8.55 -8.79
N ARG A 176 -10.65 -8.06 -7.55
CA ARG A 176 -10.77 -6.62 -7.28
C ARG A 176 -9.45 -5.88 -7.49
N LEU A 177 -8.34 -6.44 -7.01
CA LEU A 177 -7.00 -5.86 -7.18
C LEU A 177 -6.69 -5.69 -8.68
N LEU A 178 -6.86 -6.73 -9.48
CA LEU A 178 -6.56 -6.71 -10.92
C LEU A 178 -7.46 -5.73 -11.70
N ARG A 179 -8.70 -5.51 -11.26
CA ARG A 179 -9.62 -4.54 -11.88
C ARG A 179 -9.49 -3.12 -11.35
N SER A 180 -8.71 -2.90 -10.30
CA SER A 180 -8.56 -1.58 -9.69
C SER A 180 -7.79 -0.63 -10.62
N ALA A 181 -8.29 0.60 -10.73
CA ALA A 181 -7.60 1.72 -11.38
C ALA A 181 -6.37 2.19 -10.59
N GLN A 182 -6.33 1.89 -9.28
CA GLN A 182 -5.23 2.31 -8.40
C GLN A 182 -4.00 1.40 -8.48
N VAL A 183 -4.14 0.24 -9.12
CA VAL A 183 -3.05 -0.72 -9.30
C VAL A 183 -2.43 -0.47 -10.67
N PRO A 184 -1.13 -0.16 -10.75
CA PRO A 184 -0.39 -0.05 -12.00
C PRO A 184 -0.56 -1.31 -12.85
N LEU A 185 -0.82 -1.15 -14.15
CA LEU A 185 -0.97 -2.26 -15.10
C LEU A 185 0.16 -3.29 -15.00
N LEU A 186 1.41 -2.85 -14.94
CA LEU A 186 2.59 -3.73 -14.87
C LEU A 186 2.64 -4.60 -13.59
N LEU A 187 1.93 -4.22 -12.52
CA LEU A 187 1.85 -5.01 -11.28
C LEU A 187 0.70 -6.02 -11.28
N LYS A 188 -0.17 -6.00 -12.30
CA LYS A 188 -1.31 -6.91 -12.42
C LYS A 188 -0.90 -8.28 -12.95
N GLU A 189 0.21 -8.35 -13.66
CA GLU A 189 0.74 -9.57 -14.26
C GLU A 189 2.18 -9.83 -13.76
N TYR A 190 2.70 -11.02 -14.04
CA TYR A 190 4.10 -11.33 -13.78
C TYR A 190 4.93 -11.02 -15.03
N PHE A 191 6.08 -10.38 -14.85
CA PHE A 191 7.07 -10.17 -15.90
C PHE A 191 7.85 -11.47 -16.16
N LEU A 192 7.45 -12.22 -17.18
CA LEU A 192 7.97 -13.56 -17.45
C LEU A 192 8.67 -13.58 -18.82
N PRO A 193 9.98 -13.31 -18.89
CA PRO A 193 10.71 -13.41 -20.16
C PRO A 193 10.67 -14.83 -20.71
N ALA A 194 10.72 -14.97 -22.02
CA ALA A 194 10.73 -16.29 -22.65
C ALA A 194 11.99 -17.09 -22.24
N CYS A 195 11.80 -18.36 -21.89
CA CYS A 195 12.89 -19.33 -21.74
C CYS A 195 13.24 -19.94 -23.11
N PRO A 196 14.52 -20.04 -23.49
CA PRO A 196 14.93 -20.78 -24.69
C PRO A 196 14.40 -22.21 -24.66
N ALA A 197 13.87 -22.68 -25.79
CA ALA A 197 13.18 -23.97 -25.87
C ALA A 197 14.11 -25.18 -25.64
N ASP A 198 15.38 -25.03 -26.02
CA ASP A 198 16.45 -26.01 -25.93
C ASP A 198 17.29 -25.90 -24.66
N ALA A 199 16.93 -24.99 -23.74
CA ALA A 199 17.65 -24.83 -22.49
C ALA A 199 17.56 -26.10 -21.62
N PRO A 200 18.69 -26.66 -21.14
CA PRO A 200 18.68 -27.87 -20.31
C PRO A 200 17.97 -27.66 -18.96
N TRP A 201 17.85 -26.40 -18.53
CA TRP A 201 17.18 -25.98 -17.30
C TRP A 201 15.71 -25.55 -17.51
N LYS A 202 15.16 -25.66 -18.72
CA LYS A 202 13.79 -25.21 -19.03
C LYS A 202 12.74 -25.79 -18.08
N ALA A 203 12.82 -27.09 -17.77
CA ALA A 203 11.87 -27.73 -16.87
C ALA A 203 11.92 -27.15 -15.44
N LEU A 204 13.11 -26.76 -14.96
CA LEU A 204 13.25 -26.09 -13.66
C LEU A 204 12.72 -24.65 -13.73
N TYR A 205 12.97 -23.93 -14.82
CA TYR A 205 12.40 -22.61 -15.05
C TYR A 205 10.87 -22.63 -15.01
N ASP A 206 10.26 -23.53 -15.78
CA ASP A 206 8.80 -23.66 -15.87
C ASP A 206 8.20 -23.98 -14.48
N GLN A 207 8.85 -24.83 -13.66
CA GLN A 207 8.43 -25.09 -12.28
C GLN A 207 8.49 -23.84 -11.38
N LEU A 208 9.51 -22.99 -11.56
CA LEU A 208 9.65 -21.76 -10.79
C LEU A 208 8.62 -20.72 -11.23
N VAL A 209 8.33 -20.63 -12.53
CA VAL A 209 7.24 -19.80 -13.06
C VAL A 209 5.89 -20.22 -12.48
N GLU A 210 5.57 -21.52 -12.50
CA GLU A 210 4.35 -22.03 -11.87
C GLU A 210 4.30 -21.69 -10.37
N SER A 211 5.44 -21.80 -9.67
CA SER A 211 5.54 -21.42 -8.25
C SER A 211 5.27 -19.92 -8.03
N LEU A 212 5.71 -19.04 -8.94
CA LEU A 212 5.39 -17.61 -8.89
C LEU A 212 3.90 -17.36 -9.10
N GLU A 213 3.32 -17.93 -10.15
CA GLU A 213 1.91 -17.74 -10.52
C GLU A 213 0.97 -18.14 -9.38
N ARG A 214 1.29 -19.24 -8.71
CA ARG A 214 0.57 -19.81 -7.57
C ARG A 214 0.91 -19.17 -6.21
N GLY A 215 1.80 -18.18 -6.18
CA GLY A 215 2.15 -17.45 -4.96
C GLY A 215 3.11 -18.19 -4.01
N PHE A 216 3.78 -19.26 -4.44
CA PHE A 216 4.77 -20.00 -3.66
C PHE A 216 6.19 -19.41 -3.71
N SER A 217 6.37 -18.19 -4.26
CA SER A 217 7.68 -17.54 -4.35
C SER A 217 8.36 -17.37 -2.99
N TRP A 218 7.60 -17.15 -1.92
CA TRP A 218 8.07 -16.98 -0.54
C TRP A 218 8.87 -18.17 0.01
N ILE A 219 8.55 -19.39 -0.43
CA ILE A 219 9.16 -20.62 0.06
C ILE A 219 10.18 -21.22 -0.93
N ALA A 220 10.25 -20.66 -2.14
CA ALA A 220 11.10 -21.16 -3.21
C ALA A 220 12.32 -20.27 -3.50
N VAL A 221 12.51 -19.16 -2.77
CA VAL A 221 13.57 -18.16 -2.99
C VAL A 221 14.95 -18.78 -3.25
N ASP A 222 15.37 -19.75 -2.43
CA ASP A 222 16.68 -20.38 -2.57
C ASP A 222 16.82 -21.12 -3.91
N ARG A 223 15.75 -21.74 -4.42
CA ARG A 223 15.75 -22.42 -5.73
C ARG A 223 15.85 -21.43 -6.88
N PHE A 224 15.22 -20.26 -6.76
CA PHE A 224 15.39 -19.18 -7.74
C PHE A 224 16.83 -18.70 -7.79
N LEU A 225 17.41 -18.43 -6.61
CA LEU A 225 18.77 -17.95 -6.48
C LEU A 225 19.81 -18.97 -6.96
N GLU A 226 19.61 -20.25 -6.65
CA GLU A 226 20.46 -21.33 -7.11
C GLU A 226 20.47 -21.42 -8.63
N LEU A 227 19.29 -21.45 -9.27
CA LEU A 227 19.20 -21.55 -10.72
C LEU A 227 19.79 -20.33 -11.43
N ALA A 228 19.49 -19.13 -10.94
CA ALA A 228 20.05 -17.90 -11.49
C ALA A 228 21.58 -17.80 -11.28
N GLY A 229 22.09 -18.34 -10.17
CA GLY A 229 23.52 -18.42 -9.88
C GLY A 229 24.28 -19.39 -10.80
N GLN A 230 23.63 -20.46 -11.26
CA GLN A 230 24.20 -21.39 -12.25
C GLN A 230 24.23 -20.79 -13.67
N HIS A 231 23.36 -19.82 -13.96
CA HIS A 231 23.20 -19.21 -15.28
C HIS A 231 23.21 -17.68 -15.22
N PRO A 232 24.31 -17.06 -14.75
CA PRO A 232 24.39 -15.63 -14.47
C PRO A 232 24.20 -14.74 -15.71
N ASP A 233 24.63 -15.18 -16.89
CA ASP A 233 24.60 -14.37 -18.11
C ASP A 233 23.34 -14.61 -18.95
N CYS A 234 22.32 -15.23 -18.36
CA CYS A 234 21.06 -15.54 -19.04
C CYS A 234 19.98 -14.48 -18.74
N GLN A 235 19.44 -13.85 -19.79
CA GLN A 235 18.35 -12.87 -19.65
C GLN A 235 17.12 -13.47 -18.95
N SER A 236 16.74 -14.72 -19.25
CA SER A 236 15.56 -15.34 -18.64
C SER A 236 15.72 -15.50 -17.13
N MET A 237 16.95 -15.76 -16.64
CA MET A 237 17.23 -15.81 -15.21
C MET A 237 17.16 -14.44 -14.55
N ALA A 238 17.74 -13.43 -15.18
CA ALA A 238 17.68 -12.06 -14.67
C ALA A 238 16.23 -11.58 -14.56
N GLY A 239 15.40 -11.81 -15.59
CA GLY A 239 14.00 -11.38 -15.55
C GLY A 239 13.13 -12.24 -14.63
N LEU A 240 13.44 -13.52 -14.44
CA LEU A 240 12.80 -14.34 -13.40
C LEU A 240 13.05 -13.75 -11.99
N LEU A 241 14.27 -13.24 -11.73
CA LEU A 241 14.57 -12.55 -10.48
C LEU A 241 13.84 -11.21 -10.36
N VAL A 242 13.60 -10.47 -11.45
CA VAL A 242 12.74 -9.26 -11.42
C VAL A 242 11.34 -9.64 -10.92
N SER A 243 10.72 -10.67 -11.51
CA SER A 243 9.41 -11.17 -11.07
C SER A 243 9.41 -11.64 -9.62
N LEU A 244 10.46 -12.36 -9.20
CA LEU A 244 10.61 -12.79 -7.82
C LEU A 244 10.61 -11.60 -6.86
N TRP A 245 11.53 -10.65 -7.04
CA TRP A 245 11.70 -9.56 -6.09
C TRP A 245 10.54 -8.57 -6.12
N SER A 246 9.91 -8.35 -7.27
CA SER A 246 8.65 -7.63 -7.36
C SER A 246 7.52 -8.32 -6.57
N SER A 247 7.40 -9.65 -6.67
CA SER A 247 6.41 -10.43 -5.91
C SER A 247 6.68 -10.41 -4.40
N LEU A 248 7.93 -10.21 -3.98
CA LEU A 248 8.32 -10.19 -2.57
C LEU A 248 8.35 -8.76 -1.99
N GLY A 249 8.19 -7.73 -2.83
CA GLY A 249 8.29 -6.32 -2.42
C GLY A 249 9.70 -5.86 -2.09
N ASP A 250 10.74 -6.55 -2.60
CA ASP A 250 12.14 -6.23 -2.33
C ASP A 250 12.69 -5.29 -3.41
N ALA A 251 12.46 -3.98 -3.25
CA ALA A 251 12.73 -2.97 -4.27
C ALA A 251 14.21 -2.89 -4.68
N GLU A 252 15.13 -3.03 -3.71
CA GLU A 252 16.59 -2.98 -3.96
C GLU A 252 17.02 -4.15 -4.85
N ARG A 253 16.67 -5.39 -4.47
CA ARG A 253 17.01 -6.57 -5.26
C ARG A 253 16.27 -6.64 -6.58
N CYS A 254 15.04 -6.11 -6.64
CA CYS A 254 14.30 -5.97 -7.88
C CYS A 254 15.03 -5.04 -8.85
N ARG A 255 15.57 -3.92 -8.34
CA ARG A 255 16.37 -2.99 -9.14
C ARG A 255 17.65 -3.62 -9.67
N GLU A 256 18.40 -4.31 -8.81
CA GLU A 256 19.61 -5.02 -9.22
C GLU A 256 19.33 -6.06 -10.32
N ALA A 257 18.24 -6.84 -10.16
CA ALA A 257 17.82 -7.82 -11.15
C ALA A 257 17.38 -7.16 -12.47
N ALA A 258 16.67 -6.03 -12.41
CA ALA A 258 16.21 -5.30 -13.58
C ALA A 258 17.37 -4.66 -14.34
N ASP A 259 18.37 -4.11 -13.65
CA ASP A 259 19.58 -3.58 -14.27
C ASP A 259 20.37 -4.69 -14.98
N ARG A 260 20.49 -5.85 -14.35
CA ARG A 260 21.10 -7.02 -14.97
C ARG A 260 20.29 -7.49 -16.19
N PHE A 261 18.97 -7.55 -16.08
CA PHE A 261 18.11 -7.94 -17.19
C PHE A 261 18.26 -6.96 -18.36
N ALA A 262 18.22 -5.66 -18.10
CA ALA A 262 18.40 -4.63 -19.10
C ALA A 262 19.76 -4.71 -19.82
N ALA A 263 20.83 -5.08 -19.10
CA ALA A 263 22.16 -5.28 -19.69
C ALA A 263 22.26 -6.53 -20.59
N LEU A 264 21.42 -7.54 -20.36
CA LEU A 264 21.41 -8.81 -21.10
C LEU A 264 20.32 -8.89 -22.17
N SER A 265 19.26 -8.09 -22.04
CA SER A 265 18.08 -8.15 -22.88
C SER A 265 18.39 -7.75 -24.32
N GLN A 266 17.84 -8.51 -25.25
CA GLN A 266 17.88 -8.18 -26.67
C GLN A 266 16.67 -7.35 -27.11
N CYS A 267 15.64 -7.26 -26.26
CA CYS A 267 14.45 -6.48 -26.49
C CYS A 267 14.49 -5.21 -25.65
N TRP A 268 14.52 -4.06 -26.32
CA TRP A 268 14.50 -2.74 -25.67
C TRP A 268 13.23 -2.53 -24.84
N GLU A 269 12.08 -2.96 -25.34
CA GLU A 269 10.80 -2.83 -24.65
C GLU A 269 10.76 -3.64 -23.36
N ASP A 270 11.19 -4.90 -23.40
CA ASP A 270 11.25 -5.77 -22.21
C ASP A 270 12.22 -5.20 -21.17
N ALA A 271 13.35 -4.65 -21.62
CA ALA A 271 14.34 -4.04 -20.74
C ALA A 271 13.76 -2.81 -20.02
N ALA A 272 13.04 -1.95 -20.75
CA ALA A 272 12.36 -0.80 -20.17
C ALA A 272 11.25 -1.23 -19.20
N GLU A 273 10.50 -2.29 -19.53
CA GLU A 273 9.44 -2.82 -18.67
C GLU A 273 9.98 -3.39 -17.36
N ALA A 274 11.06 -4.17 -17.40
CA ALA A 274 11.72 -4.69 -16.20
C ALA A 274 12.18 -3.54 -15.26
N LEU A 275 12.76 -2.47 -15.82
CA LEU A 275 13.16 -1.29 -15.05
C LEU A 275 11.96 -0.54 -14.48
N ALA A 276 10.87 -0.41 -15.24
CA ALA A 276 9.62 0.21 -14.78
C ALA A 276 8.98 -0.60 -13.65
N LEU A 277 8.98 -1.93 -13.75
CA LEU A 277 8.49 -2.83 -12.71
C LEU A 277 9.32 -2.69 -11.42
N ALA A 278 10.65 -2.57 -11.53
CA ALA A 278 11.50 -2.30 -10.39
C ALA A 278 11.20 -0.94 -9.73
N MET A 279 10.97 0.11 -10.52
CA MET A 279 10.54 1.41 -10.00
C MET A 279 9.20 1.29 -9.24
N LEU A 280 8.21 0.62 -9.83
CA LEU A 280 6.89 0.39 -9.24
C LEU A 280 6.91 -0.50 -7.99
N THR A 281 8.00 -1.25 -7.76
CA THR A 281 8.18 -2.03 -6.53
C THR A 281 8.58 -1.14 -5.35
N GLY A 282 9.18 0.03 -5.61
CA GLY A 282 9.55 1.01 -4.60
C GLY A 282 8.39 1.93 -4.18
N GLU A 283 8.57 2.63 -3.05
CA GLU A 283 7.57 3.58 -2.53
C GLU A 283 7.45 4.84 -3.39
N ASP A 284 8.56 5.32 -3.98
CA ASP A 284 8.62 6.52 -4.83
C ASP A 284 9.18 6.14 -6.22
N PRO A 285 8.33 5.60 -7.14
CA PRO A 285 8.78 5.07 -8.43
C PRO A 285 9.53 6.07 -9.31
N LEU A 286 9.20 7.36 -9.19
CA LEU A 286 9.79 8.43 -9.99
C LEU A 286 10.86 9.24 -9.24
N GLY A 287 10.98 9.04 -7.92
CA GLY A 287 11.85 9.84 -7.06
C GLY A 287 11.40 11.30 -7.00
N ASP A 288 10.09 11.55 -7.04
CA ASP A 288 9.52 12.90 -7.18
C ASP A 288 8.48 13.25 -6.11
N PHE A 289 8.54 12.55 -4.96
CA PHE A 289 7.66 12.83 -3.84
C PHE A 289 7.86 14.24 -3.28
N VAL A 290 6.74 14.94 -3.12
CA VAL A 290 6.64 16.22 -2.43
C VAL A 290 5.75 16.08 -1.21
N ASP A 291 6.04 16.88 -0.17
CA ASP A 291 5.23 16.89 1.04
C ASP A 291 3.83 17.46 0.77
N LEU A 292 2.85 16.84 1.43
CA LEU A 292 1.48 17.34 1.56
C LEU A 292 1.34 17.97 2.95
N TYR A 293 0.80 19.18 2.99
CA TYR A 293 0.66 19.96 4.21
C TYR A 293 -0.79 20.06 4.65
N GLU A 294 -0.98 19.98 5.97
CA GLU A 294 -2.12 20.61 6.62
C GLU A 294 -1.70 21.98 7.13
N VAL A 295 -2.55 22.96 6.94
CA VAL A 295 -2.28 24.32 7.39
C VAL A 295 -3.52 24.90 8.05
N GLU A 296 -3.37 25.32 9.30
CA GLU A 296 -4.43 25.86 10.14
C GLU A 296 -4.10 27.30 10.55
N TRP A 297 -5.08 28.20 10.38
CA TRP A 297 -5.04 29.56 10.89
C TRP A 297 -6.12 29.77 11.94
N THR A 298 -5.76 30.49 13.00
CA THR A 298 -6.76 31.13 13.85
C THR A 298 -7.40 32.30 13.10
N VAL A 299 -8.72 32.42 13.17
CA VAL A 299 -9.49 33.52 12.59
C VAL A 299 -9.75 34.55 13.70
N ASN A 300 -9.07 35.69 13.61
CA ASN A 300 -9.10 36.79 14.59
C ASN A 300 -10.41 37.59 14.50
N ASP A 301 -10.92 37.80 13.28
CA ASP A 301 -12.20 38.45 13.02
C ASP A 301 -13.11 37.53 12.17
N PRO A 302 -13.94 36.69 12.82
CA PRO A 302 -14.86 35.79 12.14
C PRO A 302 -15.83 36.48 11.19
N ALA A 303 -16.31 37.68 11.54
CA ALA A 303 -17.31 38.39 10.74
C ALA A 303 -16.68 38.94 9.46
N GLN A 304 -15.51 39.56 9.58
CA GLN A 304 -14.75 40.05 8.43
C GLN A 304 -14.34 38.89 7.51
N PHE A 305 -13.84 37.79 8.08
CA PHE A 305 -13.44 36.61 7.31
C PHE A 305 -14.60 36.05 6.50
N GLU A 306 -15.76 35.85 7.13
CA GLU A 306 -16.95 35.32 6.45
C GLU A 306 -17.46 36.25 5.34
N SER A 307 -17.48 37.57 5.57
CA SER A 307 -17.85 38.55 4.53
C SER A 307 -16.90 38.47 3.35
N ALA A 308 -15.59 38.48 3.62
CA ALA A 308 -14.57 38.46 2.57
C ALA A 308 -14.61 37.18 1.73
N MET A 309 -14.84 36.01 2.35
CA MET A 309 -14.98 34.75 1.63
C MET A 309 -16.24 34.71 0.74
N LEU A 310 -17.32 35.39 1.12
CA LEU A 310 -18.55 35.43 0.33
C LEU A 310 -18.52 36.48 -0.78
N GLU A 311 -17.69 37.51 -0.65
CA GLU A 311 -17.60 38.64 -1.58
C GLU A 311 -16.53 38.46 -2.67
N ASP A 312 -15.45 37.71 -2.42
CA ASP A 312 -14.37 37.56 -3.40
C ASP A 312 -14.76 36.57 -4.52
N CYS A 313 -14.59 37.03 -5.77
CA CYS A 313 -14.94 36.29 -6.98
C CYS A 313 -14.07 35.05 -7.26
N CYS A 314 -12.97 34.85 -6.53
CA CYS A 314 -12.13 33.66 -6.57
C CYS A 314 -12.49 32.65 -5.47
N VAL A 315 -13.56 32.87 -4.71
CA VAL A 315 -14.04 31.96 -3.67
C VAL A 315 -15.40 31.40 -4.05
N VAL A 316 -15.57 30.09 -3.87
CA VAL A 316 -16.85 29.41 -4.07
C VAL A 316 -17.27 28.72 -2.78
N SER A 317 -18.43 29.09 -2.24
CA SER A 317 -19.00 28.43 -1.07
C SER A 317 -19.70 27.12 -1.48
N GLU A 318 -19.40 26.06 -0.73
CA GLU A 318 -20.01 24.74 -0.92
C GLU A 318 -20.93 24.37 0.25
N PRO A 319 -22.01 23.61 -0.01
CA PRO A 319 -22.86 23.10 1.04
C PRO A 319 -22.11 22.08 1.89
N VAL A 320 -22.23 22.18 3.22
CA VAL A 320 -21.68 21.20 4.16
C VAL A 320 -22.59 19.97 4.20
N ASP A 321 -22.08 18.79 3.82
CA ASP A 321 -22.77 17.52 4.03
C ASP A 321 -22.57 17.02 5.47
N TYR A 322 -23.48 17.40 6.36
CA TYR A 322 -23.47 17.00 7.76
C TYR A 322 -23.49 15.48 7.99
N ARG A 323 -23.95 14.67 7.01
CA ARG A 323 -23.96 13.21 7.14
C ARG A 323 -22.55 12.62 7.11
N ALA A 324 -21.63 13.22 6.35
CA ALA A 324 -20.23 12.80 6.27
C ALA A 324 -19.47 12.96 7.60
N TYR A 325 -20.01 13.77 8.52
CA TYR A 325 -19.44 14.06 9.83
C TYR A 325 -20.17 13.33 10.97
N ALA A 326 -21.19 12.52 10.67
CA ALA A 326 -21.92 11.75 11.68
C ALA A 326 -20.99 10.72 12.35
N GLY A 327 -20.86 10.79 13.67
CA GLY A 327 -20.03 9.87 14.45
C GLY A 327 -18.53 10.22 14.50
N ARG A 328 -18.11 11.36 13.92
CA ARG A 328 -16.76 11.91 14.16
C ARG A 328 -16.72 12.62 15.52
N GLU A 329 -15.57 12.59 16.18
CA GLU A 329 -15.37 13.31 17.45
C GLU A 329 -15.36 14.84 17.26
N SER A 330 -14.99 15.32 16.07
CA SER A 330 -14.98 16.74 15.74
C SER A 330 -16.31 17.20 15.14
N PRO A 331 -16.79 18.41 15.49
CA PRO A 331 -18.00 18.96 14.89
C PRO A 331 -17.83 19.16 13.38
N PRO A 332 -18.92 19.26 12.62
CA PRO A 332 -18.87 19.63 11.20
C PRO A 332 -18.35 21.07 11.02
N PRO A 333 -17.71 21.39 9.88
CA PRO A 333 -17.35 22.76 9.57
C PRO A 333 -18.61 23.63 9.45
N LYS A 334 -18.47 24.91 9.80
CA LYS A 334 -19.53 25.92 9.60
C LYS A 334 -19.71 26.23 8.12
N ALA A 335 -18.61 26.27 7.36
CA ALA A 335 -18.62 26.49 5.93
C ALA A 335 -17.44 25.77 5.25
N ILE A 336 -17.64 25.40 3.98
CA ILE A 336 -16.58 24.90 3.10
C ILE A 336 -16.45 25.91 1.95
N TYR A 337 -15.22 26.31 1.65
CA TYR A 337 -14.90 27.21 0.55
C TYR A 337 -13.87 26.60 -0.39
N ARG A 338 -14.05 26.75 -1.70
CA ARG A 338 -13.01 26.45 -2.68
C ARG A 338 -12.30 27.73 -3.06
N LEU A 339 -10.98 27.71 -2.95
CA LEU A 339 -10.11 28.80 -3.34
C LEU A 339 -9.63 28.59 -4.78
N LEU A 340 -9.90 29.55 -5.64
CA LEU A 340 -9.54 29.51 -7.06
C LEU A 340 -8.34 30.41 -7.37
N ASP A 341 -7.59 30.05 -8.42
CA ASP A 341 -6.49 30.88 -8.93
C ASP A 341 -6.98 32.13 -9.68
N ARG A 342 -8.22 32.10 -10.16
CA ARG A 342 -8.90 33.19 -10.87
C ARG A 342 -10.43 33.05 -10.76
N PRO A 343 -11.19 34.09 -11.11
CA PRO A 343 -12.65 34.02 -11.13
C PRO A 343 -13.17 33.07 -12.22
N PRO A 344 -14.32 32.40 -12.02
CA PRO A 344 -14.99 31.67 -13.09
C PRO A 344 -15.28 32.57 -14.31
N PRO A 345 -15.12 32.08 -15.55
CA PRO A 345 -15.29 32.89 -16.74
C PRO A 345 -16.77 33.27 -16.92
N GLY A 346 -17.02 34.52 -17.33
CA GLY A 346 -18.35 34.97 -17.78
C GLY A 346 -18.69 34.53 -19.22
N SER A 347 -17.74 33.92 -19.93
CA SER A 347 -17.87 33.42 -21.30
C SER A 347 -17.77 31.90 -21.36
N GLU A 348 -17.78 31.32 -22.57
CA GLU A 348 -17.54 29.89 -22.76
C GLU A 348 -16.16 29.47 -22.18
N PRO A 349 -16.09 28.35 -21.43
CA PRO A 349 -14.86 27.90 -20.81
C PRO A 349 -13.85 27.36 -21.83
N THR A 350 -12.61 27.83 -21.74
CA THR A 350 -11.42 27.34 -22.43
C THR A 350 -10.38 26.90 -21.38
N LEU A 351 -9.33 26.22 -21.79
CA LEU A 351 -8.28 25.78 -20.86
C LEU A 351 -7.60 26.97 -20.15
N GLU A 352 -7.52 28.11 -20.82
CA GLU A 352 -6.85 29.33 -20.35
C GLU A 352 -7.72 30.15 -19.39
N ASN A 353 -9.04 30.15 -19.56
CA ASN A 353 -9.94 30.94 -18.72
C ASN A 353 -10.65 30.11 -17.65
N THR A 354 -10.57 28.77 -17.71
CA THR A 354 -11.15 27.89 -16.68
C THR A 354 -10.28 27.95 -15.42
N PRO A 355 -10.85 28.31 -14.26
CA PRO A 355 -10.10 28.43 -13.03
C PRO A 355 -9.61 27.06 -12.52
N ARG A 356 -8.48 27.09 -11.82
CA ARG A 356 -7.96 25.96 -11.07
C ARG A 356 -8.24 26.14 -9.58
N GLN A 357 -8.62 25.06 -8.91
CA GLN A 357 -8.72 25.01 -7.47
C GLN A 357 -7.31 24.94 -6.87
N LEU A 358 -6.98 25.92 -6.04
CA LEU A 358 -5.73 25.98 -5.27
C LEU A 358 -5.84 25.16 -3.98
N ALA A 359 -7.00 25.22 -3.32
CA ALA A 359 -7.24 24.63 -2.01
C ALA A 359 -8.74 24.49 -1.72
N GLU A 360 -9.09 23.57 -0.83
CA GLU A 360 -10.38 23.52 -0.16
C GLU A 360 -10.21 23.95 1.31
N LEU A 361 -10.95 24.97 1.72
CA LEU A 361 -10.92 25.57 3.05
C LEU A 361 -12.09 25.02 3.87
N GLN A 362 -11.80 24.48 5.05
CA GLN A 362 -12.83 24.15 6.03
C GLN A 362 -12.79 25.17 7.16
N TYR A 363 -13.88 25.94 7.30
CA TYR A 363 -13.99 26.99 8.30
C TYR A 363 -14.87 26.55 9.47
N TYR A 364 -14.38 26.77 10.67
CA TYR A 364 -15.02 26.47 11.94
C TYR A 364 -15.23 27.77 12.71
N GLY A 365 -16.50 28.05 13.01
CA GLY A 365 -16.85 29.17 13.87
C GLY A 365 -16.31 28.97 15.29
N ARG A 366 -16.43 30.03 16.10
CA ARG A 366 -16.02 30.01 17.50
C ARG A 366 -16.75 28.91 18.28
N GLN A 367 -15.99 28.10 19.01
CA GLN A 367 -16.49 27.07 19.92
C GLN A 367 -16.32 27.54 21.37
N THR A 368 -16.90 26.80 22.32
CA THR A 368 -16.87 27.18 23.75
C THR A 368 -15.44 27.25 24.30
N ASP A 369 -14.56 26.38 23.81
CA ASP A 369 -13.18 26.18 24.25
C ASP A 369 -12.12 26.47 23.18
N ARG A 370 -12.53 26.79 21.94
CA ARG A 370 -11.61 27.03 20.82
C ARG A 370 -11.99 28.30 20.03
N PRO A 371 -11.01 29.15 19.67
CA PRO A 371 -11.28 30.27 18.76
C PRO A 371 -11.77 29.76 17.39
N ALA A 372 -12.34 30.67 16.59
CA ALA A 372 -12.65 30.35 15.21
C ALA A 372 -11.36 30.02 14.45
N TRP A 373 -11.42 29.08 13.53
CA TRP A 373 -10.25 28.60 12.80
C TRP A 373 -10.64 28.15 11.40
N VAL A 374 -9.68 28.24 10.48
CA VAL A 374 -9.80 27.71 9.12
C VAL A 374 -8.60 26.84 8.86
N TYR A 375 -8.80 25.72 8.19
CA TYR A 375 -7.68 24.90 7.74
C TYR A 375 -7.86 24.40 6.31
N ILE A 376 -6.72 24.12 5.69
CA ILE A 376 -6.63 23.46 4.39
C ILE A 376 -5.97 22.10 4.61
N GLU A 377 -6.60 21.05 4.09
CA GLU A 377 -6.09 19.68 4.15
C GLU A 377 -5.33 19.31 2.87
N ALA A 378 -4.28 18.50 3.01
CA ALA A 378 -3.56 17.85 1.90
C ALA A 378 -3.08 18.78 0.76
N VAL A 379 -2.59 19.99 1.07
CA VAL A 379 -2.05 20.91 0.06
C VAL A 379 -0.64 20.51 -0.34
N PRO A 380 -0.35 20.29 -1.64
CA PRO A 380 1.00 20.03 -2.08
C PRO A 380 1.97 21.18 -1.82
N ALA A 381 3.22 20.86 -1.49
CA ALA A 381 4.31 21.83 -1.37
C ALA A 381 4.40 22.80 -2.58
N LEU A 382 4.12 22.28 -3.78
CA LEU A 382 4.19 23.00 -5.05
C LEU A 382 3.14 24.11 -5.19
N THR A 383 1.97 24.00 -4.54
CA THR A 383 0.88 24.98 -4.64
C THR A 383 0.62 25.74 -3.34
N LEU A 384 1.27 25.33 -2.25
CA LEU A 384 1.06 25.89 -0.92
C LEU A 384 1.27 27.42 -0.87
N ALA A 385 2.33 27.93 -1.49
CA ALA A 385 2.61 29.37 -1.49
C ALA A 385 1.46 30.17 -2.16
N ALA A 386 1.01 29.73 -3.34
CA ALA A 386 -0.09 30.38 -4.06
C ALA A 386 -1.41 30.32 -3.28
N ALA A 387 -1.71 29.19 -2.63
CA ALA A 387 -2.90 29.04 -1.79
C ALA A 387 -2.84 30.00 -0.58
N ARG A 388 -1.68 30.10 0.08
CA ARG A 388 -1.47 31.01 1.22
C ARG A 388 -1.61 32.48 0.83
N GLU A 389 -0.93 32.89 -0.25
CA GLU A 389 -0.99 34.26 -0.74
C GLU A 389 -2.41 34.66 -1.12
N SER A 390 -3.13 33.78 -1.83
CA SER A 390 -4.52 34.05 -2.20
C SER A 390 -5.43 34.13 -0.97
N LEU A 391 -5.30 33.20 -0.01
CA LEU A 391 -6.08 33.23 1.23
C LEU A 391 -5.80 34.50 2.06
N HIS A 392 -4.55 34.87 2.27
CA HIS A 392 -4.19 36.08 3.03
C HIS A 392 -4.68 37.36 2.36
N ARG A 393 -4.61 37.43 1.02
CA ARG A 393 -5.16 38.55 0.24
C ARG A 393 -6.67 38.69 0.45
N ILE A 394 -7.41 37.57 0.39
CA ILE A 394 -8.88 37.58 0.52
C ILE A 394 -9.28 37.89 1.95
N ALA A 395 -8.64 37.25 2.93
CA ALA A 395 -9.01 37.37 4.32
C ALA A 395 -8.75 38.76 4.93
N ASP A 396 -8.03 39.65 4.24
CA ASP A 396 -7.89 41.08 4.57
C ASP A 396 -7.54 41.35 6.05
N GLY A 397 -6.56 40.60 6.58
CA GLY A 397 -6.09 40.76 7.96
C GLY A 397 -6.92 40.05 9.04
N SER A 398 -7.99 39.35 8.68
CA SER A 398 -8.83 38.58 9.63
C SER A 398 -8.18 37.28 10.13
N LEU A 399 -7.03 36.87 9.58
CA LEU A 399 -6.28 35.68 10.00
C LEU A 399 -5.10 36.03 10.90
N ALA A 400 -4.71 35.08 11.76
CA ALA A 400 -3.43 35.14 12.44
C ALA A 400 -2.26 35.18 11.43
N ALA A 401 -1.16 35.85 11.82
CA ALA A 401 0.00 36.03 10.95
C ALA A 401 0.72 34.71 10.64
N GLU A 402 0.83 33.83 11.63
CA GLU A 402 1.51 32.54 11.48
C GLU A 402 0.50 31.38 11.60
N PRO A 403 0.39 30.52 10.58
CA PRO A 403 -0.38 29.29 10.70
C PRO A 403 0.36 28.19 11.44
N ASN A 404 -0.39 27.30 12.06
CA ASN A 404 0.12 25.98 12.41
C ASN A 404 0.22 25.14 11.13
N THR A 405 1.41 24.61 10.84
CA THR A 405 1.69 23.85 9.62
C THR A 405 2.26 22.50 10.00
N ARG A 406 1.67 21.42 9.49
CA ARG A 406 2.20 20.06 9.66
C ARG A 406 2.26 19.31 8.34
N VAL A 407 3.27 18.47 8.19
CA VAL A 407 3.33 17.51 7.08
C VAL A 407 2.38 16.36 7.40
N MET A 408 1.43 16.12 6.50
CA MET A 408 0.46 15.02 6.61
C MET A 408 0.89 13.76 5.87
N GLY A 409 1.72 13.92 4.83
CA GLY A 409 2.11 12.82 3.96
C GLY A 409 2.91 13.30 2.77
N LYS A 410 3.04 12.44 1.76
CA LYS A 410 3.76 12.72 0.52
C LYS A 410 2.95 12.25 -0.68
N SER A 411 3.16 12.87 -1.82
CA SER A 411 2.61 12.44 -3.11
C SER A 411 3.58 12.75 -4.25
N SER A 412 3.47 12.04 -5.36
CA SER A 412 4.27 12.28 -6.56
C SER A 412 3.92 13.63 -7.19
N ALA A 413 4.93 14.46 -7.41
CA ALA A 413 4.78 15.71 -8.14
C ALA A 413 4.22 15.48 -9.56
N THR A 414 4.61 14.38 -10.21
CA THR A 414 4.10 14.01 -11.54
C THR A 414 2.61 13.74 -11.50
N PHE A 415 2.11 12.91 -10.58
CA PHE A 415 0.66 12.64 -10.52
C PHE A 415 -0.13 13.89 -10.12
N LEU A 416 0.39 14.71 -9.21
CA LEU A 416 -0.22 16.01 -8.88
C LEU A 416 -0.24 16.98 -10.08
N LEU A 417 0.78 16.98 -10.94
CA LEU A 417 0.79 17.78 -12.18
C LEU A 417 -0.32 17.32 -13.15
N LEU A 418 -0.55 16.01 -13.21
CA LEU A 418 -1.57 15.39 -14.04
C LEU A 418 -2.98 15.56 -13.46
N GLU A 419 -3.14 15.95 -12.20
CA GLU A 419 -4.45 16.29 -11.68
C GLU A 419 -4.95 17.64 -12.25
N PRO A 420 -6.06 17.66 -13.02
CA PRO A 420 -6.53 18.88 -13.68
C PRO A 420 -6.92 19.97 -12.68
N ASN A 421 -7.45 19.61 -11.52
CA ASN A 421 -7.95 20.52 -10.48
C ASN A 421 -8.75 21.70 -11.06
N LEU A 422 -9.49 21.47 -12.15
CA LEU A 422 -10.28 22.48 -12.85
C LEU A 422 -11.62 22.67 -12.14
N PHE A 423 -11.98 23.91 -11.86
CA PHE A 423 -13.29 24.26 -11.34
C PHE A 423 -14.25 24.60 -12.48
N PHE A 424 -15.42 23.97 -12.49
CA PHE A 424 -16.45 24.18 -13.51
C PHE A 424 -17.71 24.79 -12.88
N SER A 425 -18.17 25.91 -13.43
CA SER A 425 -19.42 26.55 -13.02
C SER A 425 -20.66 25.73 -13.40
N ASN A 426 -21.78 26.09 -12.78
CA ASN A 426 -23.09 25.54 -13.12
C ASN A 426 -23.47 25.98 -14.55
N GLY A 427 -23.55 25.02 -15.48
CA GLY A 427 -23.86 25.28 -16.89
C GLY A 427 -22.88 24.64 -17.88
N VAL A 428 -21.66 24.30 -17.46
CA VAL A 428 -20.70 23.60 -18.32
C VAL A 428 -21.14 22.14 -18.52
N SER A 429 -21.40 21.75 -19.76
CA SER A 429 -21.86 20.40 -20.10
C SER A 429 -20.81 19.33 -19.79
N ARG A 430 -21.26 18.08 -19.56
CA ARG A 430 -20.35 16.94 -19.33
C ARG A 430 -19.32 16.78 -20.45
N GLN A 431 -19.74 16.98 -21.71
CA GLN A 431 -18.87 16.87 -22.88
C GLN A 431 -17.78 17.96 -22.88
N GLN A 432 -18.13 19.21 -22.57
CA GLN A 432 -17.17 20.30 -22.45
C GLN A 432 -16.17 20.05 -21.31
N ARG A 433 -16.64 19.57 -20.14
CA ARG A 433 -15.76 19.21 -19.02
C ARG A 433 -14.74 18.14 -19.42
N GLN A 434 -15.20 17.07 -20.09
CA GLN A 434 -14.32 16.01 -20.58
C GLN A 434 -13.29 16.52 -21.60
N ALA A 435 -13.71 17.40 -22.52
CA ALA A 435 -12.80 18.01 -23.49
C ALA A 435 -11.72 18.88 -22.81
N LEU A 436 -12.10 19.69 -21.82
CA LEU A 436 -11.17 20.54 -21.07
C LEU A 436 -10.21 19.71 -20.21
N VAL A 437 -10.69 18.66 -19.54
CA VAL A 437 -9.83 17.73 -18.79
C VAL A 437 -8.84 17.04 -19.74
N ARG A 438 -9.28 16.55 -20.90
CA ARG A 438 -8.39 15.94 -21.89
C ARG A 438 -7.34 16.93 -22.41
N ALA A 439 -7.75 18.17 -22.71
CA ALA A 439 -6.83 19.22 -23.15
C ALA A 439 -5.80 19.58 -22.05
N TYR A 440 -6.23 19.66 -20.79
CA TYR A 440 -5.33 19.84 -19.66
C TYR A 440 -4.30 18.71 -19.56
N MET A 441 -4.77 17.46 -19.62
CA MET A 441 -3.92 16.26 -19.52
C MET A 441 -2.89 16.23 -20.63
N HIS A 442 -3.31 16.45 -21.88
CA HIS A 442 -2.40 16.51 -23.03
C HIS A 442 -1.33 17.59 -22.81
N ARG A 443 -1.73 18.80 -22.39
CA ARG A 443 -0.78 19.88 -22.11
C ARG A 443 0.16 19.55 -20.95
N ALA A 444 -0.35 18.90 -19.91
CA ALA A 444 0.47 18.45 -18.78
C ALA A 444 1.53 17.44 -19.25
N LEU A 445 1.14 16.42 -20.01
CA LEU A 445 2.02 15.35 -20.47
C LEU A 445 3.03 15.79 -21.54
N VAL A 446 2.65 16.67 -22.46
CA VAL A 446 3.48 17.04 -23.61
C VAL A 446 4.35 18.28 -23.34
N GLU A 447 3.80 19.27 -22.63
CA GLU A 447 4.48 20.56 -22.46
C GLU A 447 5.14 20.74 -21.09
N ARG A 448 4.62 20.11 -20.02
CA ARG A 448 5.08 20.38 -18.64
C ARG A 448 5.88 19.23 -18.05
N TRP A 449 5.33 18.02 -18.11
CA TRP A 449 5.94 16.84 -17.51
C TRP A 449 7.35 16.51 -18.07
N PRO A 450 7.63 16.64 -19.38
CA PRO A 450 8.97 16.32 -19.91
C PRO A 450 10.06 17.26 -19.37
N ASP A 451 9.66 18.40 -18.81
CA ASP A 451 10.52 19.41 -18.22
C ASP A 451 10.50 19.38 -16.68
N GLN A 452 9.83 18.38 -16.08
CA GLN A 452 9.84 18.14 -14.63
C GLN A 452 11.05 17.29 -14.23
N PRO A 453 11.87 17.72 -13.26
CA PRO A 453 12.97 16.92 -12.73
C PRO A 453 12.46 15.66 -12.01
N LEU A 454 13.10 14.51 -12.25
CA LEU A 454 12.78 13.24 -11.61
C LEU A 454 13.99 12.68 -10.88
N GLY A 455 13.80 12.23 -9.63
CA GLY A 455 14.88 11.66 -8.82
C GLY A 455 15.44 10.38 -9.42
N VAL A 456 14.60 9.55 -10.05
CA VAL A 456 15.03 8.32 -10.74
C VAL A 456 15.97 8.60 -11.93
N LEU A 457 15.92 9.81 -12.50
CA LEU A 457 16.82 10.28 -13.55
C LEU A 457 18.02 11.07 -13.00
N GLY A 458 18.28 10.99 -11.69
CA GLY A 458 19.34 11.75 -11.02
C GLY A 458 19.06 13.26 -10.96
N GLY A 459 17.77 13.66 -10.90
CA GLY A 459 17.35 15.05 -10.87
C GLY A 459 17.29 15.73 -12.24
N LEU A 460 17.50 14.98 -13.33
CA LEU A 460 17.30 15.48 -14.69
C LEU A 460 15.83 15.43 -15.09
N THR A 461 15.46 16.25 -16.08
CA THR A 461 14.13 16.17 -16.71
C THR A 461 14.11 15.06 -17.76
N PRO A 462 12.96 14.41 -18.03
CA PRO A 462 12.83 13.42 -19.11
C PRO A 462 13.37 13.94 -20.45
N ARG A 463 13.07 15.19 -20.82
CA ARG A 463 13.54 15.81 -22.06
C ARG A 463 15.07 15.89 -22.12
N SER A 464 15.71 16.33 -21.03
CA SER A 464 17.18 16.43 -20.96
C SER A 464 17.85 15.06 -20.93
N ALA A 465 17.28 14.09 -20.20
CA ALA A 465 17.79 12.74 -20.10
C ALA A 465 17.66 11.97 -21.43
N ALA A 466 16.59 12.19 -22.19
CA ALA A 466 16.38 11.54 -23.50
C ALA A 466 17.42 11.94 -24.56
N ALA A 467 18.07 13.10 -24.39
CA ALA A 467 19.14 13.55 -25.27
C ALA A 467 20.45 12.76 -25.10
N ASP A 468 20.61 12.04 -23.98
CA ASP A 468 21.75 11.18 -23.69
C ASP A 468 21.41 9.71 -24.04
N PRO A 469 22.03 9.11 -25.07
CA PRO A 469 21.77 7.72 -25.46
C PRO A 469 21.90 6.71 -24.31
N ALA A 470 22.78 6.96 -23.34
CA ALA A 470 22.97 6.07 -22.19
C ALA A 470 21.78 6.07 -21.22
N ARG A 471 20.90 7.08 -21.31
CA ARG A 471 19.75 7.27 -20.41
C ARG A 471 18.40 7.03 -21.08
N GLN A 472 18.38 6.89 -22.41
CA GLN A 472 17.14 6.68 -23.17
C GLN A 472 16.33 5.49 -22.65
N LEU A 473 16.99 4.39 -22.26
CA LEU A 473 16.31 3.21 -21.72
C LEU A 473 15.59 3.53 -20.40
N LEU A 474 16.25 4.30 -19.53
CA LEU A 474 15.70 4.70 -18.25
C LEU A 474 14.55 5.69 -18.42
N VAL A 475 14.63 6.59 -19.41
CA VAL A 475 13.51 7.47 -19.79
C VAL A 475 12.32 6.64 -20.32
N GLN A 476 12.57 5.63 -21.15
CA GLN A 476 11.51 4.73 -21.62
C GLN A 476 10.86 3.98 -20.46
N ALA A 477 11.64 3.52 -19.47
CA ALA A 477 11.11 2.90 -18.26
C ALA A 477 10.21 3.86 -17.46
N VAL A 478 10.62 5.13 -17.31
CA VAL A 478 9.81 6.17 -16.67
C VAL A 478 8.48 6.42 -17.42
N ILE A 479 8.52 6.43 -18.75
CA ILE A 479 7.29 6.55 -19.57
C ILE A 479 6.36 5.35 -19.32
N LYS A 480 6.90 4.13 -19.28
CA LYS A 480 6.12 2.92 -18.95
C LYS A 480 5.50 2.97 -17.55
N VAL A 481 6.19 3.55 -16.56
CA VAL A 481 5.60 3.80 -15.23
C VAL A 481 4.35 4.67 -15.38
N LEU A 482 4.42 5.77 -16.14
CA LEU A 482 3.27 6.64 -16.35
C LEU A 482 2.14 5.99 -17.13
N GLU A 483 2.43 5.33 -18.24
CA GLU A 483 1.46 4.57 -19.03
C GLU A 483 0.72 3.57 -18.14
N SER A 484 1.45 2.87 -17.27
CA SER A 484 0.91 1.88 -16.35
C SER A 484 -0.09 2.46 -15.33
N PHE A 485 0.05 3.73 -14.92
CA PHE A 485 -0.91 4.44 -14.05
C PHE A 485 -2.02 5.16 -14.81
N LEU A 486 -1.73 5.64 -16.03
CA LEU A 486 -2.67 6.39 -16.83
C LEU A 486 -3.66 5.48 -17.55
N ALA A 487 -3.20 4.36 -18.11
CA ALA A 487 -4.07 3.35 -18.71
C ALA A 487 -5.05 2.74 -17.68
N SER A 488 -4.69 2.75 -16.39
CA SER A 488 -5.58 2.30 -15.33
C SER A 488 -6.64 3.34 -14.94
N SER A 489 -6.40 4.63 -15.20
CA SER A 489 -7.20 5.76 -14.69
C SER A 489 -7.97 6.53 -15.77
N TYR A 490 -7.47 6.51 -17.01
CA TYR A 490 -7.98 7.27 -18.14
C TYR A 490 -7.89 6.44 -19.43
N ASP A 491 -8.93 6.55 -20.27
CA ASP A 491 -8.92 6.02 -21.63
C ASP A 491 -8.15 7.00 -22.52
N LEU A 492 -6.82 6.87 -22.50
CA LEU A 492 -5.88 7.67 -23.29
C LEU A 492 -5.17 6.75 -24.28
N ASP A 493 -5.32 7.03 -25.58
CA ASP A 493 -4.45 6.47 -26.61
C ASP A 493 -3.07 7.17 -26.50
N PHE A 494 -2.02 6.41 -26.17
CA PHE A 494 -0.64 6.87 -26.06
C PHE A 494 0.08 6.93 -27.41
#